data_AF-A0A7Z1SBH3-F1
#
_entry.id   AF-A0A7Z1SBH3-F1
#
_cell.length_a   1.000
_cell.length_b   1.000
_cell.length_c   1.000
_cell.angle_alpha   90.00
_cell.angle_beta   90.00
_cell.angle_gamma   90.00
#
_symmetry.space_group_name_H-M   'P 1'
#
loop_
_entity.id
_entity.type
_entity.pdbx_description
1 polymer ?
#
loop_
_entity_poly.entity_id
_entity_poly.type
_entity_poly.pdbx_seq_one_letter_code
_entity_poly.pdbx_strand_id
1 'polypeptide(L)'
;GRTAELGNLGLFARHHGWNAVVNDLGCVAQHIGQQYPCTPLFLFGHSMGSYIAQAYLLHHSGSLHGAILSGSNYQPAVLYRFARLIARLESWRQGPLGKSALIEWLSFGSFNNAFKPNRTAFDWLSRDPGEVDQYVNDPLCGFR
;
A
#
# COMPACT_ATOMS: atom_id res chain seq x y z
N GLY A 1 -4.84 9.88 -10.52
CA GLY A 1 -6.22 9.36 -10.48
C GLY A 1 -7.06 10.34 -9.68
N ARG A 2 -8.29 10.64 -10.11
CA ARG A 2 -9.19 11.62 -9.48
C ARG A 2 -9.63 11.24 -8.05
N THR A 3 -9.23 10.07 -7.55
CA THR A 3 -9.49 9.59 -6.19
C THR A 3 -8.84 10.46 -5.11
N ALA A 4 -7.67 11.08 -5.38
CA ALA A 4 -7.01 12.00 -4.44
C ALA A 4 -7.65 13.40 -4.40
N GLU A 5 -8.37 13.81 -5.46
CA GLU A 5 -9.02 15.14 -5.55
C GLU A 5 -10.20 15.30 -4.57
N LEU A 6 -10.67 14.19 -3.97
CA LEU A 6 -11.79 14.16 -3.02
C LEU A 6 -11.38 14.44 -1.56
N GLY A 7 -10.14 14.90 -1.33
CA GLY A 7 -9.73 15.51 -0.06
C GLY A 7 -9.36 14.55 1.09
N ASN A 8 -9.19 13.25 0.82
CA ASN A 8 -8.75 12.28 1.84
C ASN A 8 -7.63 11.38 1.32
N LEU A 9 -6.39 11.84 1.47
CA LEU A 9 -5.21 11.02 1.16
C LEU A 9 -5.22 9.71 1.97
N GLY A 10 -4.80 8.62 1.34
CA GLY A 10 -4.76 7.28 1.93
C GLY A 10 -6.09 6.50 1.89
N LEU A 11 -7.20 7.10 1.46
CA LEU A 11 -8.47 6.41 1.28
C LEU A 11 -8.65 5.92 -0.16
N PHE A 12 -8.76 4.60 -0.37
CA PHE A 12 -9.07 4.05 -1.70
C PHE A 12 -10.54 4.29 -2.11
N ALA A 13 -11.49 3.92 -1.26
CA ALA A 13 -12.91 4.19 -1.44
C ALA A 13 -13.67 4.02 -0.11
N ARG A 14 -14.85 4.67 0.02
CA ARG A 14 -15.72 4.52 1.21
C ARG A 14 -16.28 3.11 1.37
N HIS A 15 -16.50 2.41 0.26
CA HIS A 15 -17.04 1.05 0.23
C HIS A 15 -16.16 0.19 -0.68
N HIS A 16 -15.89 -1.04 -0.25
CA HIS A 16 -15.10 -2.02 -1.01
C HIS A 16 -13.74 -1.50 -1.52
N GLY A 17 -13.07 -0.62 -0.74
CA GLY A 17 -11.85 0.07 -1.19
C GLY A 17 -10.71 -0.84 -1.65
N TRP A 18 -10.56 -2.02 -1.02
CA TRP A 18 -9.58 -3.01 -1.49
C TRP A 18 -9.89 -3.52 -2.91
N ASN A 19 -11.14 -3.88 -3.18
CA ASN A 19 -11.55 -4.33 -4.52
C ASN A 19 -11.45 -3.19 -5.53
N ALA A 20 -11.76 -1.96 -5.12
CA ALA A 20 -11.64 -0.78 -5.97
C ALA A 20 -10.19 -0.60 -6.47
N VAL A 21 -9.20 -0.62 -5.57
CA VAL A 21 -7.80 -0.45 -5.98
C VAL A 21 -7.26 -1.62 -6.82
N VAL A 22 -7.73 -2.85 -6.57
CA VAL A 22 -7.39 -4.02 -7.40
C VAL A 22 -8.02 -3.91 -8.79
N ASN A 23 -9.27 -3.44 -8.89
CA ASN A 23 -9.94 -3.22 -10.16
C ASN A 23 -9.29 -2.08 -10.95
N ASP A 24 -8.82 -1.02 -10.29
CA ASP A 24 -8.10 0.08 -10.93
C ASP A 24 -6.83 -0.42 -11.65
N LEU A 25 -6.09 -1.38 -11.06
CA LEU A 25 -4.98 -2.06 -11.75
C LEU A 25 -5.45 -2.78 -13.02
N GLY A 26 -6.61 -3.43 -12.98
CA GLY A 26 -7.21 -4.07 -14.15
C GLY A 26 -7.55 -3.07 -15.26
N CYS A 27 -8.13 -1.93 -14.91
CA CYS A 27 -8.41 -0.85 -15.86
C CYS A 27 -7.13 -0.34 -16.53
N VAL A 28 -6.07 -0.13 -15.75
CA VAL A 28 -4.77 0.31 -16.27
C VAL A 28 -4.14 -0.76 -17.17
N ALA A 29 -4.11 -2.02 -16.74
CA ALA A 29 -3.55 -3.12 -17.52
C ALA A 29 -4.31 -3.32 -18.85
N GLN A 30 -5.64 -3.27 -18.82
CA GLN A 30 -6.47 -3.34 -20.02
C GLN A 30 -6.20 -2.17 -20.96
N HIS A 31 -6.11 -0.95 -20.43
CA HIS A 31 -5.82 0.24 -21.23
C HIS A 31 -4.46 0.12 -21.92
N ILE A 32 -3.42 -0.30 -21.19
CA ILE A 32 -2.09 -0.52 -21.75
C ILE A 32 -2.13 -1.61 -22.83
N GLY A 33 -2.82 -2.73 -22.59
CA GLY A 33 -2.96 -3.81 -23.57
C GLY A 33 -3.71 -3.40 -24.83
N GLN A 34 -4.68 -2.49 -24.73
CA GLN A 34 -5.38 -1.93 -25.89
C GLN A 34 -4.49 -0.99 -26.71
N GLN A 35 -3.64 -0.19 -26.05
CA GLN A 35 -2.72 0.73 -26.71
C GLN A 35 -1.50 0.02 -27.31
N TYR A 36 -1.04 -1.07 -26.69
CA TYR A 36 0.15 -1.81 -27.10
C TYR A 36 -0.09 -3.33 -27.20
N PRO A 37 -0.91 -3.82 -28.16
CA PRO A 37 -1.41 -5.21 -28.16
C PRO A 37 -0.34 -6.30 -28.23
N CYS A 38 0.81 -6.02 -28.85
CA CYS A 38 1.88 -7.01 -29.03
C CYS A 38 3.02 -6.85 -28.02
N THR A 39 2.88 -5.97 -27.03
CA THR A 39 3.95 -5.69 -26.06
C THR A 39 3.73 -6.50 -24.79
N PRO A 40 4.73 -7.29 -24.33
CA PRO A 40 4.64 -7.99 -23.06
C PRO A 40 4.41 -7.03 -21.89
N LEU A 41 3.34 -7.25 -21.14
CA LEU A 41 2.99 -6.45 -19.96
C LEU A 41 3.47 -7.11 -18.67
N PHE A 42 4.26 -6.38 -17.89
CA PHE A 42 4.76 -6.81 -16.57
C PHE A 42 4.22 -5.92 -15.47
N LEU A 43 3.89 -6.52 -14.31
CA LEU A 43 3.42 -5.80 -13.13
C LEU A 43 4.50 -5.75 -12.05
N PHE A 44 4.96 -4.55 -11.69
CA PHE A 44 5.82 -4.33 -10.54
C PHE A 44 5.01 -3.80 -9.35
N GLY A 45 5.11 -4.47 -8.19
CA GLY A 45 4.45 -4.06 -6.96
C GLY A 45 5.44 -3.98 -5.80
N HIS A 46 5.54 -2.80 -5.17
CA HIS A 46 6.39 -2.57 -4.00
C HIS A 46 5.58 -2.37 -2.72
N SER A 47 6.02 -2.92 -1.57
CA SER A 47 5.40 -2.73 -0.25
C SER A 47 3.89 -3.04 -0.29
N MET A 48 3.00 -2.10 0.07
CA MET A 48 1.54 -2.27 -0.07
C MET A 48 1.14 -2.65 -1.50
N GLY A 49 1.77 -2.06 -2.51
CA GLY A 49 1.54 -2.37 -3.93
C GLY A 49 1.87 -3.82 -4.28
N SER A 50 2.76 -4.49 -3.55
CA SER A 50 3.03 -5.91 -3.74
C SER A 50 1.84 -6.80 -3.35
N TYR A 51 1.06 -6.41 -2.33
CA TYR A 51 -0.16 -7.13 -1.93
C TYR A 51 -1.31 -6.89 -2.90
N ILE A 52 -1.43 -5.65 -3.38
CA ILE A 52 -2.44 -5.32 -4.39
C ILE A 52 -2.13 -6.08 -5.69
N ALA A 53 -0.85 -6.14 -6.09
CA ALA A 53 -0.42 -6.93 -7.23
C ALA A 53 -0.71 -8.43 -7.06
N GLN A 54 -0.44 -9.00 -5.88
CA GLN A 54 -0.80 -10.38 -5.57
C GLN A 54 -2.31 -10.63 -5.66
N ALA A 55 -3.13 -9.74 -5.09
CA ALA A 55 -4.58 -9.85 -5.18
C ALA A 55 -5.11 -9.77 -6.63
N TYR A 56 -4.49 -8.91 -7.45
CA TYR A 56 -4.80 -8.83 -8.88
C TYR A 56 -4.45 -10.15 -9.61
N LEU A 57 -3.25 -10.71 -9.35
CA LEU A 57 -2.79 -11.94 -9.99
C LEU A 57 -3.66 -13.16 -9.66
N LEU A 58 -4.28 -13.22 -8.47
CA LEU A 58 -5.21 -14.30 -8.11
C LEU A 58 -6.45 -14.38 -9.02
N HIS A 59 -6.85 -13.26 -9.64
CA HIS A 59 -8.05 -13.18 -10.47
C HIS A 59 -7.74 -12.91 -11.95
N HIS A 60 -6.55 -12.39 -12.26
CA HIS A 60 -6.21 -11.88 -13.59
C HIS A 60 -4.80 -12.30 -14.06
N SER A 61 -4.26 -13.44 -13.61
CA SER A 61 -2.92 -13.88 -14.01
C SER A 61 -2.70 -13.96 -15.53
N GLY A 62 -3.75 -14.26 -16.30
CA GLY A 62 -3.68 -14.38 -17.76
C GLY A 62 -3.53 -13.05 -18.53
N SER A 63 -3.68 -11.89 -17.89
CA SER A 63 -3.52 -10.58 -18.55
C SER A 63 -2.07 -10.06 -18.53
N LEU A 64 -1.15 -10.75 -17.83
CA LEU A 64 0.22 -10.32 -17.61
C LEU A 64 1.23 -11.39 -18.07
N HIS A 65 2.38 -10.94 -18.56
CA HIS A 65 3.49 -11.80 -18.96
C HIS A 65 4.47 -12.06 -17.81
N GLY A 66 4.40 -11.26 -16.73
CA GLY A 66 5.15 -11.49 -15.52
C GLY A 66 4.84 -10.47 -14.43
N ALA A 67 5.32 -10.75 -13.22
CA ALA A 67 5.20 -9.84 -12.10
C ALA A 67 6.47 -9.83 -11.25
N ILE A 68 6.78 -8.68 -10.67
CA ILE A 68 7.91 -8.45 -9.79
C ILE A 68 7.36 -7.89 -8.48
N LEU A 69 7.63 -8.58 -7.37
CA LEU A 69 7.19 -8.18 -6.04
C LEU A 69 8.41 -7.72 -5.23
N SER A 70 8.40 -6.47 -4.80
CA SER A 70 9.50 -5.83 -4.06
C SER A 70 9.03 -5.43 -2.66
N GLY A 71 9.87 -5.62 -1.63
CA GLY A 71 9.50 -5.27 -0.25
C GLY A 71 8.21 -5.93 0.24
N SER A 72 7.89 -7.11 -0.32
CA SER A 72 6.74 -7.90 0.11
C SER A 72 7.09 -8.71 1.36
N ASN A 73 6.09 -9.12 2.12
CA ASN A 73 6.29 -10.05 3.22
C ASN A 73 5.10 -11.01 3.34
N TYR A 74 5.25 -12.03 4.18
CA TYR A 74 4.18 -12.93 4.56
C TYR A 74 4.24 -13.14 6.06
N GLN A 75 3.08 -13.06 6.71
CA GLN A 75 2.93 -13.36 8.12
C GLN A 75 1.94 -14.52 8.32
N PRO A 76 2.01 -15.24 9.45
CA PRO A 76 1.07 -16.29 9.75
C PRO A 76 -0.38 -15.80 9.73
N ALA A 77 -1.30 -16.59 9.15
CA ALA A 77 -2.71 -16.22 9.01
C ALA A 77 -3.38 -15.78 10.33
N VAL A 78 -2.97 -16.36 11.46
CA VAL A 78 -3.45 -16.01 12.80
C VAL A 78 -3.17 -14.54 13.13
N LEU A 79 -1.99 -14.02 12.77
CA LEU A 79 -1.63 -12.63 13.01
C LEU A 79 -2.57 -11.68 12.26
N TYR A 80 -2.88 -11.98 11.00
CA TYR A 80 -3.83 -11.18 10.20
C TYR A 80 -5.25 -11.20 10.79
N ARG A 81 -5.68 -12.32 11.39
CA ARG A 81 -6.98 -12.40 12.07
C ARG A 81 -7.04 -11.47 13.29
N PHE A 82 -5.98 -11.42 14.09
CA PHE A 82 -5.86 -10.47 15.20
C PHE A 82 -5.78 -9.02 14.73
N ALA A 83 -4.95 -8.73 13.71
CA ALA A 83 -4.85 -7.39 13.13
C ALA A 83 -6.22 -6.90 12.61
N ARG A 84 -7.00 -7.77 11.96
CA ARG A 84 -8.36 -7.46 11.52
C ARG A 84 -9.29 -7.14 12.70
N LEU A 85 -9.19 -7.86 13.82
CA LEU A 85 -9.99 -7.57 15.01
C LEU A 85 -9.66 -6.17 15.57
N ILE A 86 -8.36 -5.89 15.73
CA ILE A 86 -7.88 -4.58 16.21
C ILE A 86 -8.36 -3.46 15.28
N ALA A 87 -8.23 -3.64 13.96
CA ALA A 87 -8.69 -2.67 12.98
C ALA A 87 -10.21 -2.40 13.09
N ARG A 88 -11.03 -3.43 13.33
CA ARG A 88 -12.48 -3.26 13.54
C ARG A 88 -12.80 -2.49 14.82
N LEU A 89 -12.09 -2.75 15.91
CA LEU A 89 -12.27 -2.04 17.17
C LEU A 89 -11.85 -0.57 17.05
N GLU A 90 -10.70 -0.30 16.43
CA GLU A 90 -10.22 1.06 16.21
C GLU A 90 -11.13 1.84 15.25
N SER A 91 -11.68 1.18 14.22
CA SER A 91 -12.67 1.78 13.32
C SER A 91 -14.00 2.05 14.03
N TRP A 92 -14.45 1.18 14.94
CA TRP A 92 -15.62 1.47 15.77
C TRP A 92 -15.38 2.65 16.71
N ARG A 93 -14.20 2.73 17.33
CA ARG A 93 -13.83 3.79 18.29
C ARG A 93 -13.66 5.17 17.64
N GLN A 94 -13.05 5.22 16.45
CA GLN A 94 -12.67 6.49 15.80
C GLN A 94 -13.54 6.82 14.57
N GLY A 95 -14.45 5.93 14.19
CA GLY A 95 -15.21 6.01 12.96
C GLY A 95 -14.50 5.40 11.75
N PRO A 96 -15.22 5.23 10.62
CA PRO A 96 -14.73 4.54 9.43
C PRO A 96 -13.58 5.25 8.70
N LEU A 97 -13.39 6.55 8.95
CA LEU A 97 -12.31 7.38 8.40
C LEU A 97 -11.31 7.82 9.49
N GLY A 98 -11.37 7.20 10.67
CA GLY A 98 -10.48 7.50 11.78
C GLY A 98 -9.03 7.10 11.49
N LYS A 99 -8.08 7.94 11.92
CA LYS A 99 -6.63 7.75 11.71
C LYS A 99 -5.98 7.20 12.98
N SER A 100 -5.83 5.88 13.06
CA SER A 100 -5.41 5.17 14.28
C SER A 100 -3.89 5.13 14.49
N ALA A 101 -3.43 5.73 15.60
CA ALA A 101 -2.05 5.62 16.08
C ALA A 101 -1.64 4.17 16.37
N LEU A 102 -2.59 3.38 16.88
CA LEU A 102 -2.34 2.00 17.26
C LEU A 102 -2.08 1.15 16.01
N ILE A 103 -2.89 1.30 14.97
CA ILE A 103 -2.70 0.58 13.69
C ILE A 103 -1.37 0.99 13.05
N GLU A 104 -1.06 2.29 13.03
CA GLU A 104 0.20 2.83 12.53
C GLU A 104 1.40 2.22 13.28
N TRP A 105 1.38 2.26 14.61
CA TRP A 105 2.44 1.69 15.44
C TRP A 105 2.60 0.18 15.27
N LEU A 106 1.49 -0.57 15.21
CA LEU A 106 1.53 -2.01 14.94
C LEU A 106 2.06 -2.35 13.54
N SER A 107 1.89 -1.44 12.57
CA SER A 107 2.32 -1.64 11.18
C SER A 107 3.79 -1.28 10.97
N PHE A 108 4.25 -0.17 11.55
CA PHE A 108 5.56 0.42 11.22
C PHE A 108 6.43 0.75 12.43
N GLY A 109 5.89 0.73 13.65
CA GLY A 109 6.56 1.25 14.85
C GLY A 109 7.87 0.53 15.20
N SER A 110 8.07 -0.68 14.71
CA SER A 110 9.30 -1.45 14.93
C SER A 110 10.35 -1.27 13.83
N PHE A 111 9.99 -0.78 12.63
CA PHE A 111 10.89 -0.77 11.48
C PHE A 111 12.11 0.11 11.72
N ASN A 112 11.92 1.19 12.48
CA ASN A 112 12.93 2.14 12.85
C ASN A 112 13.84 1.67 14.01
N ASN A 113 13.58 0.52 14.65
CA ASN A 113 14.34 0.10 15.82
C ASN A 113 15.80 -0.26 15.50
N ALA A 114 16.05 -0.84 14.32
CA ALA A 114 17.38 -1.27 13.89
C ALA A 114 18.33 -0.11 13.54
N PHE A 115 17.79 1.09 13.36
CA PHE A 115 18.52 2.26 12.88
C PHE A 115 18.80 3.30 13.97
N LYS A 116 18.46 2.99 15.23
CA LYS A 116 18.60 3.93 16.34
C LYS A 116 20.09 4.30 16.57
N PRO A 117 20.39 5.58 16.85
CA PRO A 117 19.47 6.72 16.97
C PRO A 117 18.95 7.20 15.60
N ASN A 118 17.65 7.53 15.54
CA ASN A 118 16.97 7.93 14.30
C ASN A 118 16.89 9.47 14.18
N ARG A 119 17.07 9.99 12.97
CA ARG A 119 16.79 11.37 12.55
C ARG A 119 15.29 11.61 12.38
N THR A 120 14.55 10.66 11.80
CA THR A 120 13.12 10.79 11.47
C THR A 120 12.31 9.56 11.85
N ALA A 121 10.98 9.65 11.74
CA ALA A 121 10.08 8.49 11.89
C ALA A 121 10.15 7.49 10.70
N PHE A 122 10.87 7.82 9.63
CA PHE A 122 10.88 7.08 8.36
C PHE A 122 12.28 6.64 7.91
N ASP A 123 13.31 6.74 8.77
CA ASP A 123 14.69 6.38 8.42
C ASP A 123 14.86 4.93 7.94
N TRP A 124 13.94 4.05 8.32
CA TRP A 124 13.88 2.67 7.83
C TRP A 124 13.66 2.56 6.31
N LEU A 125 13.19 3.62 5.64
CA LEU A 125 12.92 3.62 4.19
C LEU A 125 14.20 3.54 3.35
N SER A 126 15.26 4.24 3.75
CA SER A 126 16.48 4.34 2.96
C SER A 126 17.70 4.64 3.83
N ARG A 127 18.84 4.08 3.41
CA ARG A 127 20.16 4.45 3.94
C ARG A 127 20.63 5.83 3.49
N ASP A 128 20.05 6.36 2.41
CA ASP A 128 20.34 7.69 1.89
C ASP A 128 19.41 8.70 2.58
N PRO A 129 19.95 9.60 3.42
CA PRO A 129 19.13 10.57 4.12
C PRO A 129 18.42 11.56 3.18
N GLY A 130 18.97 11.83 1.99
CA GLY A 130 18.33 12.71 1.02
C GLY A 130 17.01 12.15 0.48
N GLU A 131 16.91 10.83 0.33
CA GLU A 131 15.67 10.16 -0.06
C GLU A 131 14.63 10.16 1.07
N VAL A 132 15.08 9.98 2.32
CA VAL A 132 14.20 10.08 3.49
C VAL A 132 13.66 11.50 3.65
N ASP A 133 14.53 12.51 3.52
CA ASP A 133 14.15 13.92 3.61
C ASP A 133 13.17 14.30 2.48
N GLN A 134 13.33 13.76 1.27
CA GLN A 134 12.35 13.93 0.18
C GLN A 134 10.98 13.35 0.56
N TYR A 135 10.93 12.13 1.10
CA TYR A 135 9.66 11.51 1.53
C TYR A 135 8.97 12.31 2.64
N VAL A 136 9.73 12.78 3.63
CA VAL A 136 9.20 13.54 4.77
C VAL A 136 8.62 14.90 4.33
N ASN A 137 9.24 15.53 3.33
CA ASN A 137 8.83 16.85 2.86
C ASN A 137 7.74 16.82 1.77
N ASP A 138 7.41 15.64 1.22
CA ASP A 138 6.34 15.50 0.23
C ASP A 138 4.95 15.53 0.91
N PRO A 139 4.07 16.51 0.60
CA PRO A 139 2.74 16.60 1.20
C PRO A 139 1.81 15.41 0.85
N LEU A 140 2.17 14.60 -0.14
CA LEU A 140 1.47 13.38 -0.52
C LEU A 140 2.02 12.13 0.17
N CYS A 141 3.00 12.27 1.05
CA CYS A 141 3.67 11.18 1.76
C CYS A 141 3.68 11.43 3.28
N GLY A 142 3.92 10.38 4.07
CA GLY A 142 4.08 10.47 5.52
C GLY A 142 2.90 11.05 6.31
N PHE A 143 1.79 11.39 5.63
CA PHE A 143 0.61 11.96 6.24
C PHE A 143 -0.07 10.92 7.13
N ARG A 144 -0.66 11.42 8.20
CA ARG A 144 -1.61 10.66 8.99
C ARG A 144 -3.00 11.16 8.74
#